data_AF-A0A2W5UJT6-F1
#
_entry.id   AF-A0A2W5UJT6-F1
#
_cell.length_a   1.000
_cell.length_b   1.000
_cell.length_c   1.000
_cell.angle_alpha   90.00
_cell.angle_beta   90.00
_cell.angle_gamma   90.00
#
_symmetry.space_group_name_H-M   'P 1'
#
loop_
_entity.id
_entity.type
_entity.pdbx_description
1 polymer ?
#
loop_
_entity_poly.entity_id
_entity_poly.type
_entity_poly.pdbx_seq_one_letter_code
_entity_poly.pdbx_strand_id
1 'polypeptide(L)'
;MAAMTLNHASTLVFAALAISGCATTAGLKLPEPLTKTTGPVSIELSGPGYEGADLEKRAAAIAVLEKVLNSSQFQQRIHDFKFNKRGTNGSPGFTSAEVLTIVLSGSDIDGVAAAESDEAAAGAVTRVLKMNLNLDKDRRGELGHTNMETGEIFTGQEWFRSQTICEIAGHALHEYTHVVGFGHTFLNVLRRSRSVPYGLGDTAADLATELNAEVCKSSRE
;
A
#
# COMPACT_ATOMS: atom_id res chain seq x y z
N MET A 1 -7.70 47.49 -47.70
CA MET A 1 -8.55 46.27 -47.60
C MET A 1 -7.67 45.18 -47.00
N ALA A 2 -7.97 44.47 -45.91
CA ALA A 2 -9.20 44.25 -45.18
C ALA A 2 -8.90 44.21 -43.67
N ALA A 3 -9.86 44.65 -42.86
CA ALA A 3 -9.86 44.54 -41.42
C ALA A 3 -10.31 43.13 -41.01
N MET A 4 -9.64 42.53 -40.01
CA MET A 4 -10.10 41.32 -39.35
C MET A 4 -10.07 41.55 -37.84
N THR A 5 -11.23 41.89 -37.30
CA THR A 5 -11.54 41.93 -35.87
C THR A 5 -12.01 40.55 -35.43
N LEU A 6 -11.39 39.98 -34.40
CA LEU A 6 -11.87 38.80 -33.69
C LEU A 6 -11.95 39.12 -32.21
N ASN A 7 -13.17 39.46 -31.77
CA ASN A 7 -13.57 39.45 -30.38
C ASN A 7 -13.80 38.00 -29.95
N HIS A 8 -13.14 37.53 -28.89
CA HIS A 8 -13.59 36.38 -28.12
C HIS A 8 -13.67 36.81 -26.65
N ALA A 9 -14.90 36.94 -26.16
CA ALA A 9 -15.19 37.10 -24.74
C ALA A 9 -15.12 35.71 -24.09
N SER A 10 -14.16 35.50 -23.18
CA SER A 10 -14.12 34.33 -22.31
C SER A 10 -15.04 34.56 -21.12
N THR A 11 -16.24 33.99 -21.18
CA THR A 11 -17.14 33.87 -20.01
C THR A 11 -16.63 32.73 -19.14
N LEU A 12 -16.01 33.05 -18.01
CA LEU A 12 -15.74 32.08 -16.93
C LEU A 12 -17.06 31.75 -16.23
N VAL A 13 -17.58 30.53 -16.48
CA VAL A 13 -18.64 29.93 -15.66
C VAL A 13 -17.94 29.08 -14.60
N PHE A 14 -17.89 29.58 -13.36
CA PHE A 14 -17.60 28.74 -12.20
C PHE A 14 -18.84 27.88 -11.92
N ALA A 15 -18.85 26.65 -12.43
CA ALA A 15 -19.76 25.63 -11.93
C ALA A 15 -19.20 25.12 -10.60
N ALA A 16 -19.83 25.54 -9.50
CA ALA A 16 -19.63 24.92 -8.20
C ALA A 16 -20.22 23.50 -8.25
N LEU A 17 -19.37 22.51 -8.52
CA LEU A 17 -19.73 21.10 -8.40
C LEU A 17 -19.70 20.74 -6.91
N ALA A 18 -20.85 20.85 -6.26
CA ALA A 18 -21.06 20.25 -4.95
C ALA A 18 -21.07 18.73 -5.11
N ILE A 19 -19.92 18.08 -4.92
CA ILE A 19 -19.83 16.62 -4.78
C ILE A 19 -20.35 16.28 -3.38
N SER A 20 -21.67 16.27 -3.22
CA SER A 20 -22.35 15.61 -2.10
C SER A 20 -22.56 14.14 -2.46
N GLY A 21 -21.46 13.42 -2.63
CA GLY A 21 -21.44 11.96 -2.71
C GLY A 21 -21.14 11.40 -1.33
N CYS A 22 -22.14 11.34 -0.45
CA CYS A 22 -22.07 10.47 0.71
C CYS A 22 -22.07 9.04 0.17
N ALA A 23 -20.87 8.45 0.04
CA ALA A 23 -20.72 7.04 -0.27
C ALA A 23 -21.47 6.27 0.81
N THR A 24 -22.61 5.70 0.42
CA THR A 24 -23.35 4.72 1.20
C THR A 24 -22.36 3.64 1.60
N THR A 25 -22.11 3.49 2.91
CA THR A 25 -21.37 2.37 3.45
C THR A 25 -22.18 1.10 3.21
N ALA A 26 -22.14 0.57 1.99
CA ALA A 26 -22.46 -0.81 1.74
C ALA A 26 -21.60 -1.60 2.72
N GLY A 27 -22.23 -2.31 3.65
CA GLY A 27 -21.53 -3.07 4.66
C GLY A 27 -20.61 -4.05 3.97
N LEU A 28 -19.32 -3.72 3.90
CA LEU A 28 -18.26 -4.61 3.46
C LEU A 28 -18.41 -5.87 4.30
N LYS A 29 -18.94 -6.93 3.68
CA LYS A 29 -19.02 -8.23 4.32
C LYS A 29 -17.59 -8.68 4.50
N LEU A 30 -17.12 -8.62 5.74
CA LEU A 30 -15.75 -8.98 6.06
C LEU A 30 -15.52 -10.43 5.63
N PRO A 31 -14.40 -10.74 4.97
CA PRO A 31 -14.04 -12.11 4.65
C PRO A 31 -13.92 -12.93 5.94
N GLU A 32 -14.33 -14.20 5.89
CA GLU A 32 -14.19 -15.14 7.02
C GLU A 32 -12.73 -15.17 7.51
N PRO A 33 -12.48 -15.25 8.83
CA PRO A 33 -11.14 -15.25 9.39
C PRO A 33 -10.30 -16.40 8.83
N LEU A 34 -9.03 -16.12 8.52
CA LEU A 34 -8.09 -17.07 7.94
C LEU A 34 -7.77 -18.23 8.90
N THR A 35 -8.62 -19.27 8.92
CA THR A 35 -8.38 -20.48 9.70
C THR A 35 -7.91 -21.62 8.80
N LYS A 36 -6.59 -21.87 8.81
CA LYS A 36 -5.87 -22.96 8.12
C LYS A 36 -5.83 -22.88 6.59
N THR A 37 -4.62 -23.00 6.06
CA THR A 37 -4.24 -23.10 4.63
C THR A 37 -4.53 -21.88 3.77
N THR A 38 -3.96 -20.74 4.11
CA THR A 38 -3.70 -19.72 3.09
C THR A 38 -2.43 -20.09 2.34
N GLY A 39 -2.49 -20.16 1.01
CA GLY A 39 -1.31 -20.36 0.18
C GLY A 39 -0.31 -19.21 0.29
N PRO A 40 0.84 -19.34 -0.38
CA PRO A 40 1.87 -18.33 -0.35
C PRO A 40 1.33 -17.01 -0.92
N VAL A 41 1.90 -15.91 -0.45
CA VAL A 41 1.70 -14.58 -1.01
C VAL A 41 2.76 -14.35 -2.07
N SER A 42 2.37 -13.86 -3.24
CA SER A 42 3.28 -13.31 -4.25
C SER A 42 2.99 -11.84 -4.50
N ILE A 43 3.99 -11.10 -4.99
CA ILE A 43 3.84 -9.68 -5.32
C ILE A 43 4.04 -9.47 -6.82
N GLU A 44 3.03 -8.92 -7.49
CA GLU A 44 3.10 -8.46 -8.88
C GLU A 44 3.40 -6.96 -8.92
N LEU A 45 4.49 -6.60 -9.59
CA LEU A 45 4.92 -5.21 -9.72
C LEU A 45 4.52 -4.63 -11.06
N SER A 46 4.01 -3.41 -11.02
CA SER A 46 3.89 -2.51 -12.16
C SER A 46 4.40 -1.12 -11.78
N GLY A 47 4.33 -0.18 -12.72
CA GLY A 47 4.65 1.22 -12.47
C GLY A 47 6.00 1.69 -13.03
N PRO A 48 6.04 2.88 -13.66
CA PRO A 48 7.23 3.48 -14.25
C PRO A 48 8.23 4.08 -13.24
N GLY A 49 9.33 4.64 -13.78
CA GLY A 49 10.26 5.52 -13.06
C GLY A 49 11.50 4.83 -12.50
N TYR A 50 11.47 3.52 -12.32
CA TYR A 50 12.61 2.71 -11.87
C TYR A 50 13.44 2.20 -13.05
N GLU A 51 14.73 2.52 -13.07
CA GLU A 51 15.69 2.14 -14.12
C GLU A 51 17.05 1.80 -13.49
N GLY A 52 17.85 0.97 -14.17
CA GLY A 52 19.21 0.61 -13.71
C GLY A 52 19.25 0.13 -12.25
N ALA A 53 20.11 0.72 -11.43
CA ALA A 53 20.25 0.38 -10.02
C ALA A 53 18.97 0.60 -9.21
N ASP A 54 18.11 1.57 -9.58
CA ASP A 54 16.84 1.78 -8.87
C ASP A 54 15.88 0.60 -9.11
N LEU A 55 15.88 0.05 -10.32
CA LEU A 55 15.07 -1.12 -10.68
C LEU A 55 15.52 -2.37 -9.93
N GLU A 56 16.83 -2.61 -9.84
CA GLU A 56 17.41 -3.72 -9.09
C GLU A 56 17.10 -3.60 -7.59
N LYS A 57 17.27 -2.41 -7.02
CA LYS A 57 16.96 -2.14 -5.60
C LYS A 57 15.48 -2.34 -5.30
N ARG A 58 14.58 -1.90 -6.19
CA ARG A 58 13.13 -2.15 -6.08
C ARG A 58 12.83 -3.65 -6.09
N ALA A 59 13.37 -4.38 -7.06
CA ALA A 59 13.16 -5.82 -7.17
C ALA A 59 13.64 -6.56 -5.90
N ALA A 60 14.81 -6.20 -5.38
CA ALA A 60 15.34 -6.77 -4.14
C ALA A 60 14.46 -6.48 -2.91
N ALA A 61 13.97 -5.24 -2.77
CA ALA A 61 13.06 -4.86 -1.68
C ALA A 61 11.76 -5.66 -1.70
N ILE A 62 11.20 -5.89 -2.89
CA ILE A 62 9.96 -6.65 -3.04
C ILE A 62 10.17 -8.14 -2.80
N ALA A 63 11.29 -8.72 -3.24
CA ALA A 63 11.63 -10.10 -2.90
C ALA A 63 11.79 -10.30 -1.38
N VAL A 64 12.39 -9.32 -0.69
CA VAL A 64 12.48 -9.31 0.77
C VAL A 64 11.10 -9.19 1.42
N LEU A 65 10.24 -8.31 0.93
CA LEU A 65 8.87 -8.15 1.42
C LEU A 65 8.06 -9.44 1.25
N GLU A 66 8.13 -10.09 0.09
CA GLU A 66 7.44 -11.36 -0.17
C GLU A 66 7.86 -12.44 0.84
N LYS A 67 9.16 -12.55 1.13
CA LYS A 67 9.68 -13.46 2.16
C LYS A 67 9.12 -13.12 3.56
N VAL A 68 9.01 -11.85 3.89
CA VAL A 68 8.44 -11.38 5.17
C VAL A 68 6.97 -11.77 5.27
N LEU A 69 6.16 -11.49 4.25
CA LEU A 69 4.71 -11.77 4.25
C LEU A 69 4.40 -13.28 4.34
N ASN A 70 5.28 -14.12 3.81
CA ASN A 70 5.21 -15.57 3.91
C ASN A 70 5.78 -16.16 5.21
N SER A 71 6.36 -15.33 6.08
CA SER A 71 6.93 -15.81 7.35
C SER A 71 5.85 -15.98 8.43
N SER A 72 6.01 -16.98 9.29
CA SER A 72 5.15 -17.15 10.46
C SER A 72 5.36 -16.03 11.49
N GLN A 73 6.57 -15.48 11.56
CA GLN A 73 6.92 -14.36 12.44
C GLN A 73 6.10 -13.11 12.11
N PHE A 74 5.89 -12.80 10.82
CA PHE A 74 5.05 -11.66 10.41
C PHE A 74 3.61 -11.84 10.89
N GLN A 75 3.00 -12.98 10.61
CA GLN A 75 1.64 -13.27 11.05
C GLN A 75 1.48 -13.17 12.57
N GLN A 76 2.45 -13.71 13.31
CA GLN A 76 2.46 -13.64 14.78
C GLN A 76 2.60 -12.19 15.28
N ARG A 77 3.53 -11.41 14.74
CA ARG A 77 3.72 -10.00 15.15
C ARG A 77 2.48 -9.16 14.89
N ILE A 78 1.82 -9.34 13.74
CA ILE A 78 0.57 -8.63 13.45
C ILE A 78 -0.56 -9.08 14.35
N HIS A 79 -0.70 -10.38 14.61
CA HIS A 79 -1.67 -10.91 15.56
C HIS A 79 -1.52 -10.27 16.95
N ASP A 80 -0.28 -10.09 17.41
CA ASP A 80 0.02 -9.52 18.72
C ASP A 80 -0.08 -7.99 18.74
N PHE A 81 0.07 -7.34 17.58
CA PHE A 81 0.00 -5.90 17.41
C PHE A 81 -1.35 -5.33 17.87
N LYS A 82 -1.32 -4.24 18.63
CA LYS A 82 -2.53 -3.58 19.16
C LYS A 82 -2.89 -2.36 18.32
N PHE A 83 -3.64 -2.60 17.24
CA PHE A 83 -4.20 -1.53 16.43
C PHE A 83 -5.14 -0.63 17.22
N ASN A 84 -5.23 0.63 16.79
CA ASN A 84 -6.20 1.54 17.37
C ASN A 84 -7.63 1.08 17.06
N LYS A 85 -8.42 0.89 18.12
CA LYS A 85 -9.83 0.45 18.02
C LYS A 85 -10.80 1.50 17.45
N ARG A 86 -10.34 2.71 17.12
CA ARG A 86 -11.18 3.74 16.50
C ARG A 86 -10.88 3.79 15.01
N GLY A 87 -11.80 3.28 14.20
CA GLY A 87 -11.83 3.58 12.78
C GLY A 87 -12.04 5.08 12.54
N THR A 88 -11.82 5.51 11.30
CA THR A 88 -12.35 6.78 10.79
C THR A 88 -13.85 6.84 11.09
N ASN A 89 -14.34 7.95 11.62
CA ASN A 89 -15.76 8.20 11.92
C ASN A 89 -16.41 7.35 13.03
N GLY A 90 -15.61 6.72 13.91
CA GLY A 90 -16.16 6.06 15.11
C GLY A 90 -16.65 4.63 14.89
N SER A 91 -16.44 4.07 13.69
CA SER A 91 -16.62 2.64 13.43
C SER A 91 -15.72 1.80 14.36
N PRO A 92 -16.16 0.59 14.77
CA PRO A 92 -15.30 -0.35 15.46
C PRO A 92 -14.06 -0.61 14.59
N GLY A 93 -12.87 -0.43 15.17
CA GLY A 93 -11.63 -0.73 14.48
C GLY A 93 -11.49 -2.22 14.16
N PHE A 94 -10.66 -2.53 13.17
CA PHE A 94 -10.39 -3.91 12.76
C PHE A 94 -9.59 -4.67 13.82
N THR A 95 -9.89 -5.94 13.98
CA THR A 95 -9.05 -6.92 14.67
C THR A 95 -7.81 -7.23 13.85
N SER A 96 -6.74 -7.71 14.49
CA SER A 96 -5.52 -8.09 13.78
C SER A 96 -5.73 -9.20 12.76
N ALA A 97 -6.68 -10.11 13.01
CA ALA A 97 -7.05 -11.15 12.06
C ALA A 97 -7.72 -10.56 10.82
N GLU A 98 -8.67 -9.63 10.97
CA GLU A 98 -9.31 -8.93 9.84
C GLU A 98 -8.30 -8.11 9.04
N VAL A 99 -7.37 -7.42 9.71
CA VAL A 99 -6.29 -6.67 9.03
C VAL A 99 -5.44 -7.62 8.18
N LEU A 100 -5.02 -8.77 8.72
CA LEU A 100 -4.26 -9.76 7.95
C LEU A 100 -5.08 -10.31 6.78
N THR A 101 -6.37 -10.60 6.98
CA THR A 101 -7.21 -11.10 5.89
C THR A 101 -7.31 -10.08 4.77
N ILE A 102 -7.60 -8.81 5.08
CA ILE A 102 -7.75 -7.74 4.07
C ILE A 102 -6.44 -7.48 3.34
N VAL A 103 -5.33 -7.34 4.08
CA VAL A 103 -4.03 -7.02 3.46
C VAL A 103 -3.51 -8.18 2.62
N LEU A 104 -3.70 -9.42 3.05
CA LEU A 104 -3.17 -10.58 2.33
C LEU A 104 -4.15 -11.14 1.30
N SER A 105 -5.41 -10.70 1.24
CA SER A 105 -6.34 -11.15 0.20
C SER A 105 -6.03 -10.58 -1.18
N GLY A 106 -5.22 -9.51 -1.25
CA GLY A 106 -4.91 -8.84 -2.51
C GLY A 106 -6.05 -8.01 -3.09
N SER A 107 -7.16 -7.87 -2.34
CA SER A 107 -8.34 -7.10 -2.77
C SER A 107 -8.03 -5.60 -2.69
N ASP A 108 -8.31 -4.87 -3.76
CA ASP A 108 -8.27 -3.41 -3.75
C ASP A 108 -9.47 -2.81 -2.97
N ILE A 109 -9.45 -1.48 -2.76
CA ILE A 109 -10.53 -0.74 -2.08
C ILE A 109 -11.90 -0.90 -2.75
N ASP A 110 -11.94 -1.27 -4.03
CA ASP A 110 -13.17 -1.51 -4.78
C ASP A 110 -13.78 -2.90 -4.49
N GLY A 111 -13.11 -3.69 -3.65
CA GLY A 111 -13.59 -5.01 -3.27
C GLY A 111 -13.56 -5.99 -4.44
N VAL A 112 -12.77 -5.71 -5.47
CA VAL A 112 -12.43 -6.71 -6.48
C VAL A 112 -11.51 -7.69 -5.76
N ALA A 113 -12.10 -8.73 -5.17
CA ALA A 113 -11.35 -9.85 -4.63
C ALA A 113 -10.32 -10.26 -5.69
N ALA A 114 -9.06 -10.47 -5.27
CA ALA A 114 -8.07 -11.07 -6.15
C ALA A 114 -8.75 -12.29 -6.79
N ALA A 115 -8.84 -12.29 -8.13
CA ALA A 115 -9.56 -13.31 -8.85
C ALA A 115 -9.11 -14.67 -8.30
N GLU A 116 -10.02 -15.40 -7.66
CA GLU A 116 -9.72 -16.76 -7.27
C GLU A 116 -9.42 -17.49 -8.58
N SER A 117 -8.16 -17.88 -8.79
CA SER A 117 -7.82 -18.71 -9.94
C SER A 117 -8.68 -19.96 -9.85
N ASP A 118 -9.42 -20.29 -10.90
CA ASP A 118 -10.34 -21.45 -10.99
C ASP A 118 -9.69 -22.82 -10.71
N GLU A 119 -8.39 -22.86 -10.38
CA GLU A 119 -7.64 -24.04 -9.95
C GLU A 119 -7.83 -24.39 -8.44
N ALA A 120 -8.86 -23.86 -7.78
CA ALA A 120 -9.17 -24.15 -6.37
C ALA A 120 -9.75 -25.58 -6.13
N ALA A 121 -9.44 -26.53 -7.00
CA ALA A 121 -9.70 -27.95 -6.78
C ALA A 121 -8.43 -28.61 -6.20
N ALA A 122 -8.27 -28.53 -4.87
CA ALA A 122 -7.31 -29.26 -4.02
C ALA A 122 -5.88 -28.70 -3.80
N GLY A 123 -5.56 -27.49 -4.27
CA GLY A 123 -4.25 -26.84 -4.06
C GLY A 123 -4.32 -25.55 -3.23
N ALA A 124 -3.26 -25.23 -2.50
CA ALA A 124 -3.16 -23.95 -1.78
C ALA A 124 -3.21 -22.77 -2.79
N VAL A 125 -4.21 -21.90 -2.68
CA VAL A 125 -4.36 -20.74 -3.58
C VAL A 125 -3.26 -19.72 -3.27
N THR A 126 -2.38 -19.47 -4.26
CA THR A 126 -1.42 -18.37 -4.20
C THR A 126 -2.17 -17.05 -4.22
N ARG A 127 -1.89 -16.17 -3.26
CA ARG A 127 -2.50 -14.85 -3.15
C ARG A 127 -1.58 -13.83 -3.79
N VAL A 128 -2.10 -13.00 -4.68
CA VAL A 128 -1.29 -12.05 -5.45
C VAL A 128 -1.58 -10.62 -4.98
N LEU A 129 -0.55 -9.93 -4.47
CA LEU A 129 -0.61 -8.50 -4.18
C LEU A 129 -0.13 -7.72 -5.40
N LYS A 130 -1.03 -6.96 -6.02
CA LYS A 130 -0.67 -6.09 -7.14
C LYS A 130 -0.24 -4.73 -6.62
N MET A 131 1.01 -4.33 -6.89
CA MET A 131 1.57 -3.06 -6.45
C MET A 131 2.04 -2.24 -7.65
N ASN A 132 1.38 -1.11 -7.90
CA ASN A 132 1.77 -0.15 -8.92
C ASN A 132 2.74 0.88 -8.33
N LEU A 133 4.04 0.56 -8.35
CA LEU A 133 5.09 1.34 -7.72
C LEU A 133 5.73 2.30 -8.73
N ASN A 134 5.59 3.59 -8.46
CA ASN A 134 6.08 4.71 -9.27
C ASN A 134 7.23 5.41 -8.55
N LEU A 135 8.36 5.58 -9.22
CA LEU A 135 9.45 6.42 -8.70
C LEU A 135 9.23 7.87 -9.13
N ASP A 136 8.89 8.73 -8.18
CA ASP A 136 8.64 10.15 -8.40
C ASP A 136 9.98 10.93 -8.38
N LYS A 137 10.43 11.37 -9.55
CA LYS A 137 11.71 12.08 -9.75
C LYS A 137 11.63 13.56 -9.31
N ASP A 138 10.42 14.12 -9.24
CA ASP A 138 10.20 15.54 -8.95
C ASP A 138 9.92 15.79 -7.46
N ARG A 139 9.50 14.77 -6.72
CA ARG A 139 9.21 14.87 -5.29
C ARG A 139 10.47 14.93 -4.44
N ARG A 140 10.53 15.97 -3.60
CA ARG A 140 11.60 16.22 -2.63
C ARG A 140 11.02 16.35 -1.23
N GLY A 141 11.69 15.77 -0.23
CA GLY A 141 11.33 15.92 1.18
C GLY A 141 10.15 15.09 1.70
N GLU A 142 9.52 14.29 0.84
CA GLU A 142 8.46 13.34 1.23
C GLU A 142 8.90 11.90 0.92
N LEU A 143 8.49 10.97 1.78
CA LEU A 143 8.85 9.54 1.65
C LEU A 143 8.14 8.92 0.44
N GLY A 144 6.83 9.13 0.37
CA GLY A 144 5.94 8.64 -0.66
C GLY A 144 4.48 8.93 -0.31
N HIS A 145 3.58 8.52 -1.19
CA HIS A 145 2.14 8.58 -0.98
C HIS A 145 1.42 7.61 -1.93
N THR A 146 0.18 7.27 -1.59
CA THR A 146 -0.73 6.51 -2.47
C THR A 146 -1.79 7.45 -3.07
N ASN A 147 -1.98 7.37 -4.39
CA ASN A 147 -3.16 7.92 -5.04
C ASN A 147 -4.35 6.99 -4.77
N MET A 148 -5.24 7.41 -3.89
CA MET A 148 -6.40 6.61 -3.44
C MET A 148 -7.43 6.35 -4.55
N GLU A 149 -7.42 7.11 -5.64
CA GLU A 149 -8.33 6.92 -6.78
C GLU A 149 -7.82 5.85 -7.75
N THR A 150 -6.50 5.80 -7.98
CA THR A 150 -5.89 4.90 -8.98
C THR A 150 -5.18 3.69 -8.36
N GLY A 151 -4.95 3.70 -7.05
CA GLY A 151 -4.14 2.69 -6.36
C GLY A 151 -2.63 2.80 -6.67
N GLU A 152 -2.20 3.87 -7.33
CA GLU A 152 -0.78 4.12 -7.62
C GLU A 152 -0.03 4.50 -6.34
N ILE A 153 1.11 3.84 -6.12
CA ILE A 153 2.03 4.14 -5.03
C ILE A 153 3.18 4.93 -5.62
N PHE A 154 3.48 6.08 -5.04
CA PHE A 154 4.59 6.94 -5.45
C PHE A 154 5.63 7.01 -4.34
N THR A 155 6.89 6.75 -4.67
CA THR A 155 8.02 6.90 -3.76
C THR A 155 8.93 8.02 -4.26
N GLY A 156 9.34 8.94 -3.38
CA GLY A 156 10.28 10.01 -3.75
C GLY A 156 11.67 9.45 -4.07
N GLN A 157 12.26 9.85 -5.21
CA GLN A 157 13.53 9.30 -5.69
C GLN A 157 14.69 9.52 -4.71
N GLU A 158 14.82 10.72 -4.16
CA GLU A 158 15.89 11.05 -3.21
C GLU A 158 15.80 10.18 -1.95
N TRP A 159 14.58 10.02 -1.42
CA TRP A 159 14.35 9.15 -0.28
C TRP A 159 14.68 7.70 -0.63
N PHE A 160 14.11 7.15 -1.71
CA PHE A 160 14.34 5.76 -2.14
C PHE A 160 15.83 5.40 -2.24
N ARG A 161 16.63 6.28 -2.86
CA ARG A 161 18.07 6.05 -3.02
C ARG A 161 18.81 6.08 -1.69
N SER A 162 18.40 6.93 -0.75
CA SER A 162 19.01 7.05 0.58
C SER A 162 18.65 5.91 1.56
N GLN A 163 17.59 5.15 1.28
CA GLN A 163 17.10 4.10 2.18
C GLN A 163 17.72 2.72 1.91
N THR A 164 17.63 1.83 2.90
CA THR A 164 17.96 0.42 2.71
C THR A 164 16.86 -0.32 1.97
N ILE A 165 17.19 -1.47 1.38
CA ILE A 165 16.23 -2.43 0.80
C ILE A 165 15.11 -2.78 1.79
N CYS A 166 15.42 -2.87 3.08
CA CYS A 166 14.49 -3.32 4.12
C CYS A 166 13.56 -2.19 4.59
N GLU A 167 14.06 -0.95 4.64
CA GLU A 167 13.23 0.25 4.82
C GLU A 167 12.28 0.44 3.62
N ILE A 168 12.74 0.19 2.40
CA ILE A 168 11.90 0.23 1.18
C ILE A 168 10.82 -0.85 1.23
N ALA A 169 11.14 -2.07 1.68
CA ALA A 169 10.17 -3.15 1.84
C ALA A 169 9.04 -2.77 2.81
N GLY A 170 9.39 -2.18 3.96
CA GLY A 170 8.41 -1.68 4.93
C GLY A 170 7.56 -0.53 4.37
N HIS A 171 8.18 0.41 3.65
CA HIS A 171 7.46 1.50 2.98
C HIS A 171 6.50 0.99 1.90
N ALA A 172 6.91 0.04 1.06
CA ALA A 172 6.03 -0.55 0.05
C ALA A 172 4.79 -1.17 0.70
N LEU A 173 4.94 -1.87 1.83
CA LEU A 173 3.79 -2.41 2.57
C LEU A 173 2.95 -1.30 3.21
N HIS A 174 3.57 -0.25 3.76
CA HIS A 174 2.86 0.91 4.29
C HIS A 174 1.94 1.53 3.23
N GLU A 175 2.48 1.86 2.07
CA GLU A 175 1.70 2.48 0.99
C GLU A 175 0.66 1.50 0.41
N TYR A 176 0.98 0.21 0.33
CA TYR A 176 0.00 -0.80 -0.07
C TYR A 176 -1.19 -0.90 0.88
N THR A 177 -0.98 -0.71 2.20
CA THR A 177 -2.13 -0.68 3.12
C THR A 177 -3.08 0.49 2.85
N HIS A 178 -2.58 1.59 2.28
CA HIS A 178 -3.43 2.67 1.79
C HIS A 178 -4.25 2.23 0.57
N VAL A 179 -3.66 1.48 -0.37
CA VAL A 179 -4.36 0.93 -1.55
C VAL A 179 -5.56 0.06 -1.14
N VAL A 180 -5.43 -0.74 -0.08
CA VAL A 180 -6.51 -1.60 0.43
C VAL A 180 -7.44 -0.91 1.44
N GLY A 181 -7.38 0.43 1.51
CA GLY A 181 -8.36 1.26 2.23
C GLY A 181 -8.03 1.58 3.69
N PHE A 182 -6.85 1.23 4.20
CA PHE A 182 -6.43 1.67 5.53
C PHE A 182 -5.85 3.08 5.51
N GLY A 183 -6.17 3.87 6.53
CA GLY A 183 -5.66 5.23 6.68
C GLY A 183 -4.93 5.45 8.00
N HIS A 184 -4.32 6.63 8.13
CA HIS A 184 -3.84 7.15 9.39
C HIS A 184 -4.03 8.66 9.46
N THR A 185 -3.91 9.26 10.64
CA THR A 185 -3.97 10.72 10.79
C THR A 185 -2.72 11.37 10.21
N PHE A 186 -2.86 12.54 9.58
CA PHE A 186 -1.75 13.37 9.13
C PHE A 186 -0.92 13.92 10.30
N LEU A 187 -1.55 14.13 11.46
CA LEU A 187 -0.89 14.71 12.64
C LEU A 187 0.09 13.72 13.25
N ASN A 188 1.27 14.21 13.64
CA ASN A 188 2.24 13.42 14.39
C ASN A 188 1.81 13.26 15.85
N VAL A 189 0.93 12.29 16.11
CA VAL A 189 0.42 11.96 17.44
C VAL A 189 0.75 10.50 17.76
N LEU A 190 0.84 10.15 19.05
CA LEU A 190 1.13 8.78 19.50
C LEU A 190 0.21 7.71 18.91
N ARG A 191 -1.01 8.10 18.53
CA ARG A 191 -1.97 7.21 17.87
C ARG A 191 -1.52 6.80 16.46
N ARG A 192 -0.72 7.62 15.77
CA ARG A 192 -0.29 7.39 14.38
C ARG A 192 0.51 6.09 14.24
N SER A 193 1.46 5.82 15.13
CA SER A 193 2.26 4.58 15.11
C SER A 193 1.45 3.30 15.38
N ARG A 194 0.20 3.43 15.84
CA ARG A 194 -0.72 2.30 16.05
C ARG A 194 -1.77 2.16 14.94
N SER A 195 -1.63 2.90 13.83
CA SER A 195 -2.46 2.68 12.64
C SER A 195 -2.02 1.40 11.92
N VAL A 196 -2.87 0.92 11.00
CA VAL A 196 -2.53 -0.24 10.17
C VAL A 196 -1.30 0.03 9.27
N PRO A 197 -1.21 1.16 8.54
CA PRO A 197 -0.03 1.44 7.72
C PRO A 197 1.29 1.43 8.48
N TYR A 198 1.34 2.10 9.65
CA TYR A 198 2.55 2.09 10.47
C TYR A 198 2.83 0.72 11.07
N GLY A 199 1.82 0.09 11.68
CA GLY A 199 1.99 -1.20 12.34
C GLY A 199 2.50 -2.27 11.38
N LEU A 200 2.00 -2.31 10.15
CA LEU A 200 2.46 -3.28 9.15
C LEU A 200 3.80 -2.89 8.52
N GLY A 201 3.96 -1.63 8.11
CA GLY A 201 5.18 -1.16 7.47
C GLY A 201 6.40 -1.29 8.39
N ASP A 202 6.28 -0.85 9.65
CA ASP A 202 7.35 -0.94 10.65
C ASP A 202 7.67 -2.41 10.96
N THR A 203 6.65 -3.25 11.18
CA THR A 203 6.84 -4.69 11.42
C THR A 203 7.55 -5.37 10.25
N ALA A 204 7.22 -5.00 9.01
CA ALA A 204 7.84 -5.57 7.83
C ALA A 204 9.30 -5.13 7.68
N ALA A 205 9.63 -3.85 7.93
CA ALA A 205 10.99 -3.36 7.92
C ALA A 205 11.88 -4.04 8.97
N ASP A 206 11.35 -4.22 10.19
CA ASP A 206 12.05 -4.90 11.29
C ASP A 206 12.33 -6.37 10.92
N LEU A 207 11.31 -7.10 10.47
CA LEU A 207 11.48 -8.50 10.07
C LEU A 207 12.35 -8.66 8.83
N ALA A 208 12.25 -7.75 7.87
CA ALA A 208 13.14 -7.73 6.71
C ALA A 208 14.61 -7.64 7.17
N THR A 209 14.89 -6.78 8.15
CA THR A 209 16.21 -6.62 8.76
C THR A 209 16.67 -7.87 9.49
N GLU A 210 15.81 -8.49 10.29
CA GLU A 210 16.14 -9.71 11.03
C GLU A 210 16.39 -10.92 10.11
N LEU A 211 15.58 -11.07 9.05
CA LEU A 211 15.62 -12.23 8.15
C LEU A 211 16.65 -12.09 7.03
N ASN A 212 17.16 -10.88 6.76
CA ASN A 212 18.02 -10.56 5.62
C ASN A 212 19.09 -9.50 5.95
N ALA A 213 19.63 -9.49 7.17
CA ALA A 213 20.52 -8.45 7.68
C ALA A 213 21.66 -8.05 6.71
N GLU A 214 22.29 -9.01 6.04
CA GLU A 214 23.38 -8.76 5.09
C GLU A 214 22.91 -7.99 3.84
N VAL A 215 21.72 -8.32 3.32
CA VAL A 215 21.11 -7.60 2.18
C VAL A 215 20.72 -6.17 2.59
N CYS A 216 20.23 -5.98 3.81
CA CYS A 216 19.82 -4.66 4.27
C CYS A 216 21.03 -3.72 4.44
N LYS A 217 22.12 -4.20 5.05
CA LYS A 217 23.29 -3.37 5.37
C LYS A 217 24.05 -2.87 4.14
N SER A 218 24.22 -3.70 3.12
CA SER A 218 25.00 -3.35 1.92
C SER A 218 24.29 -2.37 0.98
N SER A 219 23.00 -2.10 1.19
CA SER A 219 22.17 -1.36 0.24
C SER A 219 22.14 0.17 0.38
N ARG A 220 22.93 0.72 1.32
CA ARG A 220 23.12 2.17 1.49
C ARG A 220 24.30 2.74 0.70
N GLU A 221 25.18 1.88 0.21
CA GLU A 221 26.37 2.25 -0.58
C GLU A 221 26.04 2.31 -2.08
#